data_AF-A0A958VCJ9-F1
#
_entry.id   AF-A0A958VCJ9-F1
#
_cell.length_a   1.000
_cell.length_b   1.000
_cell.length_c   1.000
_cell.angle_alpha   90.00
_cell.angle_beta   90.00
_cell.angle_gamma   90.00
#
_symmetry.space_group_name_H-M   'P 1'
#
loop_
_entity.id
_entity.type
_entity.pdbx_description
1 polymer ?
#
loop_
_entity_poly.entity_id
_entity_poly.type
_entity_poly.pdbx_seq_one_letter_code
_entity_poly.pdbx_strand_id
1 'polypeptide(L)' 'MLEINQTEGKIVITDVSGRIVAQFQITGNSFRNIVSLGNAKGIYIYNILIQDASEYRGKIVVQ' A
#
# COMPACT_ATOMS: atom_id res chain seq x y z
N MET A 1 -1.88 -16.45 26.97
CA MET A 1 -1.16 -16.82 25.73
C MET A 1 -1.50 -15.75 24.72
N LEU A 2 -0.52 -14.96 24.26
CA LEU A 2 -0.73 -13.85 23.34
C LEU A 2 0.24 -14.04 22.18
N GLU A 3 -0.19 -14.80 21.16
CA GLU A 3 0.49 -14.76 19.87
C GLU A 3 -0.05 -13.55 19.11
N ILE A 4 0.63 -12.42 19.31
CA ILE A 4 0.50 -11.31 18.40
C ILE A 4 1.39 -11.65 17.19
N ASN A 5 0.86 -12.43 16.25
CA ASN A 5 1.40 -12.40 14.89
C ASN A 5 1.04 -11.03 14.30
N GLN A 6 1.82 -10.01 14.67
CA GLN A 6 1.78 -8.72 14.02
C GLN A 6 2.53 -8.90 12.71
N THR A 7 1.81 -9.30 11.67
CA THR A 7 2.32 -9.14 10.32
C THR A 7 2.52 -7.64 10.12
N GLU A 8 3.78 -7.20 10.11
CA GLU A 8 4.15 -5.83 9.82
C GLU A 8 4.37 -5.70 8.31
N GLY A 9 3.93 -4.59 7.74
CA GLY A 9 4.10 -4.36 6.31
C GLY A 9 3.89 -2.90 5.98
N LYS A 10 4.11 -2.53 4.72
CA LYS A 10 3.83 -1.19 4.22
C LYS A 10 3.18 -1.21 2.86
N ILE A 11 2.24 -0.30 2.66
CA ILE A 11 1.70 0.03 1.34
C ILE A 11 2.34 1.34 0.92
N VAL A 12 2.93 1.37 -0.27
CA VAL A 12 3.51 2.57 -0.88
C VAL A 12 2.85 2.80 -2.23
N ILE A 13 2.26 3.98 -2.41
CA ILE A 13 1.67 4.41 -3.69
C ILE A 13 2.55 5.50 -4.27
N THR A 14 2.92 5.34 -5.54
CA THR A 14 3.74 6.28 -6.29
C THR A 14 3.02 6.72 -7.57
N ASP A 15 3.30 7.94 -8.02
CA ASP A 15 2.98 8.33 -9.39
C ASP A 15 4.02 7.77 -10.39
N VAL A 16 3.80 7.98 -11.69
CA VAL A 16 4.70 7.46 -12.74
C VAL A 16 6.12 8.03 -12.69
N SER A 17 6.35 9.15 -12.00
CA SER A 17 7.69 9.70 -11.78
C SER A 17 8.44 9.02 -10.63
N GLY A 18 7.77 8.13 -9.89
CA GLY A 18 8.29 7.48 -8.69
C GLY A 18 8.10 8.29 -7.41
N ARG A 19 7.46 9.46 -7.47
CA ARG A 19 7.15 10.25 -6.27
C ARG A 19 6.10 9.52 -5.43
N ILE A 20 6.39 9.34 -4.13
CA ILE A 20 5.44 8.77 -3.17
C ILE A 20 4.29 9.74 -2.96
N VAL A 21 3.07 9.29 -3.21
CA VAL A 21 1.83 10.06 -3.02
C VAL A 21 1.04 9.59 -1.78
N ALA A 22 1.25 8.35 -1.34
CA ALA A 22 0.69 7.85 -0.09
C ALA A 22 1.54 6.69 0.46
N GLN A 23 1.62 6.58 1.79
CA GLN A 23 2.29 5.48 2.47
C GLN A 23 1.52 5.09 3.74
N PHE A 24 1.39 3.79 3.99
CA PHE A 24 0.68 3.25 5.14
C PHE A 24 1.44 2.08 5.75
N GLN A 25 1.40 1.96 7.08
CA GLN A 25 1.89 0.77 7.78
C GLN A 25 0.74 -0.21 8.02
N ILE A 26 0.96 -1.47 7.66
CA ILE A 26 0.08 -2.60 7.94
C ILE A 26 0.51 -3.17 9.30
N THR A 27 -0.44 -3.30 10.21
CA THR A 27 -0.23 -3.98 11.50
C THR A 27 -1.31 -5.04 11.70
N GLY A 28 -0.89 -6.30 11.84
CA GLY A 28 -1.80 -7.44 12.09
C GLY A 28 -2.35 -8.12 10.83
N ASN A 29 -3.35 -8.98 11.01
CA ASN A 29 -3.74 -9.98 10.00
C ASN A 29 -4.76 -9.50 8.97
N SER A 30 -5.47 -8.41 9.26
CA SER A 30 -6.50 -7.84 8.39
C SER A 30 -6.38 -6.33 8.41
N PHE A 31 -6.08 -5.74 7.26
CA PHE A 31 -5.82 -4.31 7.15
C PHE A 31 -6.60 -3.72 5.98
N ARG A 32 -7.42 -2.70 6.26
CA ARG A 32 -8.18 -1.96 5.26
C ARG A 32 -7.81 -0.49 5.36
N ASN A 33 -7.25 0.06 4.28
CA ASN A 33 -7.05 1.50 4.13
C ASN A 33 -7.81 2.03 2.93
N ILE A 34 -8.34 3.24 3.09
CA ILE A 34 -8.98 3.99 2.02
C ILE A 34 -8.07 5.16 1.68
N VAL A 35 -7.64 5.23 0.43
CA VAL A 35 -6.81 6.32 -0.09
C VAL A 35 -7.67 7.17 -0.99
N SER A 36 -7.86 8.44 -0.63
CA SER A 36 -8.49 9.42 -1.52
C SER A 36 -7.38 10.24 -2.18
N LEU A 37 -7.33 10.20 -3.51
CA LEU A 37 -6.40 11.01 -4.31
C LEU A 37 -7.08 12.29 -4.86
N GLY A 38 -8.31 12.60 -4.41
CA GLY A 38 -9.05 13.80 -4.84
C GLY A 38 -9.30 13.82 -6.35
N ASN A 39 -8.95 14.93 -7.01
CA ASN A 39 -9.06 15.12 -8.47
C ASN A 39 -7.88 14.52 -9.27
N ALA A 40 -7.14 13.59 -8.66
CA ALA A 40 -6.04 12.90 -9.31
C ALA A 40 -6.48 12.24 -10.63
N LYS A 41 -5.74 12.53 -11.70
CA LYS A 41 -5.84 11.82 -12.98
C LYS A 41 -4.48 11.25 -13.34
N GLY A 42 -4.48 10.07 -13.94
CA GLY A 42 -3.28 9.43 -14.43
C GLY A 42 -3.07 8.03 -13.87
N ILE A 43 -1.81 7.60 -13.87
CA ILE A 43 -1.41 6.25 -13.51
C ILE A 43 -0.65 6.29 -12.19
N TYR A 44 -1.01 5.40 -11.28
CA TYR A 44 -0.34 5.20 -10.02
C TYR A 44 0.08 3.75 -9.88
N ILE A 45 1.15 3.52 -9.14
CA ILE A 45 1.69 2.20 -8.85
C ILE A 45 1.61 2.01 -7.34
N TYR A 46 0.97 0.94 -6.90
CA TYR A 46 1.00 0.53 -5.50
C TYR A 46 1.92 -0.67 -5.32
N ASN A 47 2.67 -0.67 -4.22
CA ASN A 47 3.49 -1.77 -3.75
C ASN A 47 3.06 -2.10 -2.32
N ILE A 48 2.73 -3.35 -2.04
CA ILE A 48 2.42 -3.87 -0.71
C ILE A 48 3.57 -4.77 -0.34
N LEU A 49 4.35 -4.34 0.65
CA LEU A 49 5.47 -5.10 1.18
C LEU A 49 5.04 -5.66 2.53
N ILE A 50 4.94 -6.97 2.62
CA ILE A 50 4.61 -7.67 3.87
C ILE A 50 5.91 -8.33 4.35
N GLN A 51 6.31 -8.08 5.60
CA GLN A 51 7.52 -8.69 6.17
C GLN A 51 7.46 -10.21 5.99
N ASP A 52 8.58 -10.79 5.54
CA ASP A 52 8.82 -12.23 5.46
C ASP A 52 7.90 -13.05 4.53
N ALA A 53 6.98 -12.42 3.78
CA ALA A 53 5.94 -13.19 3.07
C ALA A 53 5.81 -12.85 1.58
N SER A 54 5.71 -11.58 1.18
CA SER A 54 5.37 -11.23 -0.22
C SER A 54 5.53 -9.76 -0.56
N GLU A 55 5.86 -9.49 -1.82
CA GLU A 55 5.66 -8.19 -2.47
C GLU A 55 4.49 -8.31 -3.47
N TYR A 56 3.45 -7.49 -3.28
CA TYR A 56 2.38 -7.35 -4.26
C TYR A 56 2.49 -6.00 -4.95
N ARG A 57 2.43 -6.00 -6.28
CA ARG A 57 2.50 -4.78 -7.07
C ARG A 57 1.32 -4.71 -8.03
N GLY A 58 0.79 -3.50 -8.21
CA GLY A 58 -0.24 -3.26 -9.21
C GLY A 58 -0.29 -1.82 -9.68
N LYS A 59 -1.18 -1.59 -10.65
CA LYS A 59 -1.39 -0.31 -11.33
C LYS A 59 -2.82 0.17 -11.11
N ILE A 60 -2.97 1.43 -10.74
CA ILE A 60 -4.26 2.13 -10.67
C ILE A 60 -4.28 3.11 -11.84
N VAL A 61 -5.35 3.08 -12.64
CA VAL A 61 -5.58 4.05 -13.72
C VAL A 61 -6.81 4.85 -13.36
N VAL A 62 -6.65 6.17 -13.18
CA VAL A 62 -7.74 7.09 -12.85
C VAL A 62 -8.00 7.99 -14.06
N GLN A 63 -9.23 7.94 -14.59
CA GLN A 63 -9.67 8.66 -15.79
C GLN A 63 -10.62 9.81 -15.45
#